data_AF-A0A2R6AFV7-F1
#
_entry.id   AF-A0A2R6AFV7-F1
#
_cell.length_a   1.000
_cell.length_b   1.000
_cell.length_c   1.000
_cell.angle_alpha   90.00
_cell.angle_beta   90.00
_cell.angle_gamma   90.00
#
_symmetry.space_group_name_H-M   'P 1'
#
loop_
_entity.id
_entity.type
_entity.pdbx_description
1 polymer ?
#
loop_
_entity_poly.entity_id
_entity_poly.type
_entity_poly.pdbx_seq_one_letter_code
_entity_poly.pdbx_strand_id
1 'polypeptide(L)'
;MQKNSSVRDTLVEFNDSELRASLRVLRKKAIRLRLWLSALSDTERGLLNASLCVEKIGLRLRFILSGIVVKLRKIVQEGYFLRLEQLGLESARRLVEFFYGSSEKAKELLQDRWFLRYHGLRMETLKKLGYAL
;
A
#
# COMPACT_ATOMS: atom_id res chain seq x y z
N MET A 1 10.86 -34.22 0.63
CA MET A 1 10.18 -33.31 1.57
C MET A 1 11.06 -32.10 1.85
N GLN A 2 11.05 -31.09 0.98
CA GLN A 2 11.83 -29.85 1.16
C GLN A 2 11.00 -28.68 0.63
N LYS A 3 10.31 -27.96 1.53
CA LYS A 3 9.63 -26.69 1.20
C LYS A 3 9.31 -25.81 2.42
N ASN A 4 10.08 -25.94 3.51
CA ASN A 4 9.84 -25.16 4.74
C ASN A 4 10.98 -24.19 5.13
N SER A 5 12.08 -24.09 4.37
CA SER A 5 13.18 -23.19 4.72
C SER A 5 12.97 -21.74 4.27
N SER A 6 12.28 -21.49 3.15
CA SER A 6 12.23 -20.15 2.53
C SER A 6 11.35 -19.12 3.26
N VAL A 7 10.41 -19.53 4.13
CA VAL A 7 9.52 -18.60 4.85
C VAL A 7 10.19 -18.03 6.12
N ARG A 8 11.24 -18.67 6.62
CA ARG A 8 11.97 -18.19 7.81
C ARG A 8 12.93 -17.05 7.50
N ASP A 9 13.43 -16.97 6.26
CA ASP A 9 14.53 -16.08 5.89
C ASP A 9 14.10 -14.62 5.61
N THR A 10 12.81 -14.30 5.68
CA THR A 10 12.30 -12.92 5.48
C THR A 10 11.61 -12.32 6.70
N LEU A 11 11.68 -12.99 7.84
CA LEU A 11 11.18 -12.44 9.10
C LEU A 11 12.26 -11.57 9.72
N VAL A 12 12.30 -10.31 9.29
CA VAL A 12 13.03 -9.24 9.98
C VAL A 12 12.72 -9.35 11.48
N GLU A 13 13.73 -9.61 12.30
CA GLU A 13 13.62 -9.64 13.75
C GLU A 13 13.35 -8.22 14.24
N PHE A 14 12.09 -7.77 14.16
CA PHE A 14 11.69 -6.52 14.78
C PHE A 14 11.87 -6.64 16.29
N ASN A 15 12.58 -5.69 16.89
CA ASN A 15 12.41 -5.47 18.33
C ASN A 15 10.98 -4.96 18.60
N ASP A 16 10.52 -5.07 19.85
CA ASP A 16 9.13 -4.73 20.20
C ASP A 16 8.76 -3.29 19.84
N SER A 17 9.73 -2.37 19.95
CA SER A 17 9.52 -0.95 19.67
C SER A 17 9.30 -0.68 18.18
N GLU A 18 10.13 -1.26 17.31
CA GLU A 18 10.06 -1.12 15.85
C GLU A 18 8.81 -1.78 15.28
N LEU A 19 8.41 -2.92 15.85
CA LEU A 19 7.19 -3.61 15.47
C LEU A 19 5.97 -2.72 15.73
N ARG A 20 5.87 -2.15 16.94
CA ARG A 20 4.78 -1.23 17.31
C ARG A 20 4.79 0.03 16.44
N ALA A 21 5.95 0.62 16.19
CA ALA A 21 6.08 1.79 15.32
C ALA A 21 5.59 1.48 13.90
N SER A 22 6.04 0.36 13.34
CA SER A 22 5.64 -0.11 12.01
C SER A 22 4.14 -0.34 11.91
N LEU A 23 3.55 -1.03 12.90
CA LEU A 23 2.11 -1.29 12.95
C LEU A 23 1.29 -0.01 13.04
N ARG A 24 1.72 0.99 13.83
CA ARG A 24 1.05 2.30 13.93
C ARG A 24 1.07 3.05 12.59
N VAL A 25 2.22 3.07 11.92
CA VAL A 25 2.37 3.74 10.61
C VAL A 25 1.52 3.04 9.55
N LEU A 26 1.57 1.71 9.48
CA LEU A 26 0.79 0.94 8.51
C LEU A 26 -0.71 1.04 8.77
N ARG A 27 -1.14 0.99 10.03
CA ARG A 27 -2.54 1.25 10.41
C ARG A 27 -3.01 2.61 9.91
N LYS A 28 -2.24 3.68 10.18
CA LYS A 28 -2.57 5.03 9.69
C LYS A 28 -2.69 5.06 8.17
N LYS A 29 -1.76 4.43 7.44
CA LYS A 29 -1.81 4.36 5.96
C LYS A 29 -3.03 3.57 5.46
N ALA A 30 -3.29 2.40 6.01
CA ALA A 30 -4.42 1.55 5.64
C ALA A 30 -5.76 2.23 5.90
N ILE A 31 -5.91 2.97 7.01
CA ILE A 31 -7.11 3.76 7.30
C ILE A 31 -7.31 4.87 6.26
N ARG A 32 -6.25 5.64 5.94
CA ARG A 32 -6.33 6.71 4.92
C ARG A 32 -6.73 6.18 3.55
N LEU A 33 -6.29 4.98 3.20
CA LEU A 33 -6.65 4.31 1.95
C LEU A 33 -8.00 3.56 2.03
N ARG A 34 -8.70 3.61 3.17
CA ARG A 34 -9.96 2.86 3.43
C ARG A 34 -9.82 1.34 3.26
N LEU A 35 -8.62 0.80 3.45
CA LEU A 35 -8.30 -0.63 3.31
C LEU A 35 -8.30 -1.37 4.65
N TRP A 36 -8.38 -0.66 5.78
CA TRP A 36 -8.18 -1.27 7.10
C TRP A 36 -9.13 -2.44 7.40
N LEU A 37 -10.42 -2.30 7.08
CA LEU A 37 -11.44 -3.31 7.35
C LEU A 37 -11.35 -4.50 6.39
N SER A 38 -10.94 -4.29 5.14
CA SER A 38 -10.73 -5.36 4.17
C SER A 38 -9.38 -6.04 4.29
N ALA A 39 -8.37 -5.35 4.84
CA ALA A 39 -7.01 -5.85 4.93
C ALA A 39 -6.81 -6.93 6.00
N LEU A 40 -7.58 -6.84 7.10
CA LEU A 40 -7.39 -7.69 8.27
C LEU A 40 -8.71 -8.28 8.76
N SER A 41 -8.67 -9.55 9.17
CA SER A 41 -9.79 -10.19 9.87
C SER A 41 -10.05 -9.55 11.23
N ASP A 42 -11.23 -9.76 11.81
CA ASP A 42 -11.54 -9.27 13.16
C ASP A 42 -10.53 -9.79 14.19
N THR A 43 -10.10 -11.05 14.06
CA THR A 43 -9.07 -11.66 14.91
C THR A 43 -7.71 -10.98 14.76
N GLU A 44 -7.26 -10.71 13.54
CA GLU A 44 -5.98 -10.00 13.30
C GLU A 44 -6.02 -8.57 13.85
N ARG A 45 -7.15 -7.88 13.70
CA ARG A 45 -7.37 -6.53 14.28
C ARG A 45 -7.37 -6.58 15.80
N GLY A 46 -8.03 -7.58 16.39
CA GLY A 46 -8.04 -7.82 17.84
C GLY A 46 -6.64 -8.07 18.39
N LEU A 47 -5.88 -8.96 17.75
CA LEU A 47 -4.49 -9.27 18.11
C LEU A 47 -3.59 -8.03 18.03
N LEU A 48 -3.73 -7.22 16.98
CA LEU A 48 -2.98 -5.98 16.83
C LEU A 48 -3.33 -4.98 17.95
N ASN A 49 -4.60 -4.78 18.25
CA ASN A 49 -5.02 -3.89 19.33
C ASN A 49 -4.53 -4.39 20.70
N ALA A 50 -4.67 -5.68 20.99
CA ALA A 50 -4.17 -6.28 22.22
C ALA A 50 -2.64 -6.10 22.35
N SER A 51 -1.89 -6.30 21.26
CA SER A 51 -0.42 -6.14 21.26
C SER A 51 0.06 -4.72 21.59
N LEU A 52 -0.80 -3.70 21.40
CA LEU A 52 -0.51 -2.32 21.75
C LEU A 52 -0.71 -2.03 23.25
N CYS A 53 -1.47 -2.86 23.95
CA CYS A 53 -1.78 -2.73 25.38
C CYS A 53 -0.86 -3.55 26.29
N VAL A 54 -0.25 -4.63 25.77
CA VAL A 54 0.66 -5.47 26.56
C VAL A 54 2.05 -4.83 26.64
N GLU A 55 2.71 -4.90 27.79
CA GLU A 55 4.03 -4.31 28.02
C GLU A 55 5.14 -4.99 27.19
N LYS A 56 5.16 -6.32 27.16
CA LYS A 56 6.13 -7.15 26.41
C LYS A 56 5.44 -8.07 25.42
N ILE A 57 5.99 -8.16 24.20
CA ILE A 57 5.44 -9.03 23.15
C ILE A 57 6.20 -10.35 23.17
N GLY A 58 5.53 -11.42 23.60
CA GLY A 58 6.10 -12.77 23.56
C GLY A 58 6.47 -13.21 22.14
N LEU A 59 7.46 -14.10 22.01
CA LEU A 59 8.04 -14.54 20.73
C LEU A 59 6.97 -14.98 19.72
N ARG A 60 6.01 -15.80 20.15
CA ARG A 60 4.92 -16.30 19.28
C ARG A 60 4.03 -15.17 18.76
N LEU A 61 3.73 -14.18 19.60
CA LEU A 61 2.93 -13.02 19.20
C LEU A 61 3.73 -12.12 18.25
N ARG A 62 5.04 -11.97 18.46
CA ARG A 62 5.93 -11.24 17.55
C ARG A 62 5.90 -11.83 16.15
N PHE A 63 6.00 -13.15 16.02
CA PHE A 63 5.89 -13.84 14.72
C PHE A 63 4.57 -13.55 14.00
N ILE A 64 3.45 -13.63 14.73
CA ILE A 64 2.12 -13.35 14.16
C ILE A 64 2.02 -11.89 13.70
N LEU A 65 2.46 -10.95 14.53
CA LEU A 65 2.43 -9.52 14.23
C LEU A 65 3.35 -9.15 13.06
N SER A 66 4.52 -9.78 12.93
CA SER A 66 5.39 -9.62 11.77
C SER A 66 4.70 -10.08 10.49
N GLY A 67 3.97 -11.21 10.54
CA GLY A 67 3.13 -11.65 9.42
C GLY A 67 2.05 -10.62 9.05
N ILE A 68 1.39 -10.03 10.05
CA ILE A 68 0.42 -8.95 9.86
C ILE A 68 1.09 -7.71 9.24
N VAL A 69 2.31 -7.35 9.64
CA VAL A 69 3.08 -6.24 9.06
C VAL A 69 3.34 -6.49 7.57
N VAL A 70 3.78 -7.69 7.19
CA VAL A 70 4.04 -8.04 5.79
C VAL A 70 2.75 -7.95 4.96
N LYS A 71 1.66 -8.52 5.48
CA LYS A 71 0.33 -8.45 4.84
C LYS A 71 -0.13 -7.00 4.66
N LEU A 72 -0.05 -6.18 5.70
CA LEU A 72 -0.42 -4.77 5.64
C LEU A 72 0.44 -3.98 4.66
N ARG A 73 1.76 -4.20 4.62
CA ARG A 73 2.64 -3.52 3.64
C ARG A 73 2.19 -3.80 2.21
N LYS A 74 1.95 -5.07 1.89
CA LYS A 74 1.52 -5.49 0.56
C LYS A 74 0.20 -4.81 0.17
N ILE A 75 -0.80 -4.88 1.03
CA ILE A 75 -2.14 -4.30 0.75
C ILE A 75 -2.08 -2.78 0.65
N VAL A 76 -1.33 -2.10 1.54
CA VAL A 76 -1.15 -0.65 1.48
C VAL A 76 -0.43 -0.23 0.20
N GLN A 77 0.58 -0.99 -0.24
CA GLN A 77 1.31 -0.72 -1.47
C GLN A 77 0.42 -0.91 -2.70
N GLU A 78 -0.33 -2.01 -2.77
CA GLU A 78 -1.29 -2.27 -3.84
C GLU A 78 -2.37 -1.19 -3.91
N GLY A 79 -2.98 -0.83 -2.78
CA GLY A 79 -3.98 0.23 -2.74
C GLY A 79 -3.42 1.62 -3.06
N TYR A 80 -2.17 1.90 -2.72
CA TYR A 80 -1.50 3.13 -3.14
C TYR A 80 -1.32 3.15 -4.66
N PHE A 81 -0.88 2.05 -5.28
CA PHE A 81 -0.76 1.96 -6.74
C PHE A 81 -2.11 2.09 -7.45
N LEU A 82 -3.17 1.46 -6.93
CA LEU A 82 -4.52 1.62 -7.49
C LEU A 82 -4.98 3.08 -7.45
N ARG A 83 -4.71 3.78 -6.34
CA ARG A 83 -5.02 5.21 -6.24
C ARG A 83 -4.23 6.04 -7.26
N LEU A 84 -2.94 5.75 -7.45
CA LEU A 84 -2.13 6.42 -8.48
C LEU A 84 -2.65 6.13 -9.89
N GLU A 85 -3.05 4.89 -10.17
CA GLU A 85 -3.66 4.51 -11.46
C GLU A 85 -4.94 5.31 -11.72
N GLN A 86 -5.82 5.43 -10.72
CA GLN A 86 -7.07 6.22 -10.84
C GLN A 86 -6.80 7.69 -11.09
N LEU A 87 -5.92 8.32 -10.30
CA LEU A 87 -5.55 9.72 -10.47
C LEU A 87 -4.87 9.96 -11.83
N GLY A 88 -3.99 9.04 -12.22
CA GLY A 88 -3.34 9.03 -13.52
C GLY A 88 -4.36 8.95 -14.65
N LEU A 89 -5.34 8.07 -14.55
CA LEU A 89 -6.39 7.89 -15.55
C LEU A 89 -7.24 9.17 -15.70
N GLU A 90 -7.66 9.77 -14.60
CA GLU A 90 -8.40 11.05 -14.61
C GLU A 90 -7.61 12.15 -15.34
N SER A 91 -6.31 12.25 -15.05
CA SER A 91 -5.43 13.24 -15.68
C SER A 91 -5.10 12.92 -17.15
N ALA A 92 -4.89 11.65 -17.47
CA ALA A 92 -4.49 11.19 -18.80
C ALA A 92 -5.64 11.31 -19.80
N ARG A 93 -6.90 11.18 -19.37
CA ARG A 93 -8.07 11.37 -20.25
C ARG A 93 -8.02 12.71 -20.99
N ARG A 94 -7.73 13.81 -20.28
CA ARG A 94 -7.62 15.14 -20.89
C ARG A 94 -6.51 15.22 -21.95
N LEU A 95 -5.36 14.58 -21.68
CA LEU A 95 -4.26 14.52 -22.64
C LEU A 95 -4.63 13.70 -23.87
N VAL A 96 -5.26 12.54 -23.67
CA VAL A 96 -5.65 11.65 -24.77
C VAL A 96 -6.74 12.29 -25.63
N GLU A 97 -7.69 13.01 -25.02
CA GLU A 97 -8.69 13.81 -25.74
C GLU A 97 -8.03 14.88 -26.62
N PHE A 98 -7.00 15.58 -26.11
CA PHE A 98 -6.26 16.58 -26.89
C PHE A 98 -5.56 15.98 -28.11
N PHE A 99 -4.97 14.79 -27.97
CA PHE A 99 -4.27 14.10 -29.07
C PHE A 99 -5.17 13.16 -29.91
N TYR A 100 -6.46 13.08 -29.59
CA TYR A 100 -7.38 12.10 -30.18
C TYR A 100 -7.50 12.23 -31.70
N GLY A 101 -7.40 13.46 -32.23
CA GLY A 101 -7.41 13.71 -33.67
C GLY A 101 -6.11 13.36 -34.39
N SER A 102 -5.03 13.04 -33.66
CA SER A 102 -3.67 12.93 -34.20
C SER A 102 -3.08 11.52 -34.13
N SER A 103 -3.52 10.66 -33.20
CA SER A 103 -2.99 9.29 -33.11
C SER A 103 -3.87 8.35 -32.29
N GLU A 104 -4.25 7.20 -32.86
CA GLU A 104 -4.93 6.13 -32.11
C GLU A 104 -4.06 5.56 -30.98
N LYS A 105 -2.72 5.65 -31.09
CA LYS A 105 -1.78 5.22 -30.04
C LYS A 105 -1.96 5.99 -28.74
N ALA A 106 -2.53 7.19 -28.77
CA ALA A 106 -2.84 7.95 -27.55
C ALA A 106 -3.82 7.18 -26.65
N LYS A 107 -4.72 6.36 -27.20
CA LYS A 107 -5.65 5.54 -26.41
C LYS A 107 -4.97 4.41 -25.65
N GLU A 108 -3.86 3.87 -26.19
CA GLU A 108 -3.10 2.79 -25.54
C GLU A 108 -2.51 3.25 -24.20
N LEU A 109 -2.19 4.54 -24.06
CA LEU A 109 -1.72 5.14 -22.81
C LEU A 109 -2.75 5.03 -21.67
N LEU A 110 -4.05 4.97 -21.97
CA LEU A 110 -5.08 4.78 -20.94
C LEU A 110 -5.14 3.33 -20.42
N GLN A 111 -4.48 2.40 -21.09
CA GLN A 111 -4.39 0.99 -20.68
C GLN A 111 -3.04 0.65 -20.03
N ASP A 112 -2.01 1.45 -20.28
CA ASP A 112 -0.69 1.25 -19.68
C ASP A 112 -0.69 1.64 -18.18
N ARG A 113 -0.70 0.63 -17.31
CA ARG A 113 -0.69 0.82 -15.86
C ARG A 113 0.56 1.55 -15.36
N TRP A 114 1.71 1.38 -15.99
CA TRP A 114 2.94 2.07 -15.59
C TRP A 114 2.87 3.54 -15.93
N PHE A 115 2.36 3.86 -17.12
CA PHE A 115 2.08 5.23 -17.51
C PHE A 115 1.10 5.91 -16.55
N LEU A 116 -0.03 5.25 -16.25
CA LEU A 116 -1.02 5.80 -15.32
C LEU A 116 -0.45 6.03 -13.93
N ARG A 117 0.32 5.07 -13.37
CA ARG A 117 0.98 5.24 -12.08
C ARG A 117 1.95 6.41 -12.07
N TYR A 118 2.80 6.53 -13.10
CA TYR A 118 3.75 7.62 -13.23
C TYR A 118 3.03 8.97 -13.32
N HIS A 119 2.00 9.05 -14.15
CA HIS A 119 1.23 10.28 -14.33
C HIS A 119 0.47 10.65 -13.05
N GLY A 120 -0.12 9.69 -12.37
CA GLY A 120 -0.76 9.90 -11.08
C GLY A 120 0.23 10.41 -10.02
N LEU A 121 1.43 9.82 -9.96
CA LEU A 121 2.47 10.27 -9.01
C LEU A 121 2.88 11.72 -9.28
N ARG A 122 3.04 12.10 -10.55
CA ARG A 122 3.32 13.47 -10.96
C ARG A 122 2.23 14.43 -10.49
N MET A 123 0.96 14.09 -10.72
CA MET A 123 -0.19 14.91 -10.32
C MET A 123 -0.29 15.07 -8.80
N GLU A 124 -0.07 14.00 -8.04
CA GLU A 124 -0.04 14.07 -6.58
C GLU A 124 1.11 14.97 -6.08
N THR A 125 2.26 14.93 -6.75
CA THR A 125 3.43 15.76 -6.41
C THR A 125 3.16 17.23 -6.69
N LEU A 126 2.60 17.56 -7.86
CA LEU A 126 2.22 18.92 -8.21
C LEU A 126 1.21 19.51 -7.22
N LYS A 127 0.20 18.71 -6.82
CA LYS A 127 -0.77 19.11 -5.80
C LYS A 127 -0.12 19.42 -4.45
N LYS A 128 0.87 18.62 -4.02
CA LYS A 128 1.62 18.85 -2.77
C LYS A 128 2.47 20.12 -2.81
N LEU A 129 2.97 20.47 -3.99
CA LEU A 129 3.75 21.69 -4.23
C LEU A 129 2.87 22.94 -4.40
N GLY A 130 1.54 22.82 -4.29
CA GLY A 130 0.60 23.94 -4.38
C GLY A 130 0.23 24.35 -5.80
N TYR A 131 0.59 23.57 -6.82
CA TYR A 131 0.11 23.81 -8.18
C TYR A 131 -1.35 23.37 -8.28
N ALA A 132 -2.21 24.29 -8.73
CA ALA A 132 -3.58 23.97 -9.12
C ALA A 132 -3.57 23.17 -10.43
N LEU A 133 -4.35 22.08 -10.46
CA LEU A 133 -4.52 21.14 -11.57
C LEU A 133 -5.97 21.07 -12.00
#